data_AF-A0A1A8UM38-F1
#
_entry.id   AF-A0A1A8UM38-F1
#
_cell.length_a   1.000
_cell.length_b   1.000
_cell.length_c   1.000
_cell.angle_alpha   90.00
_cell.angle_beta   90.00
_cell.angle_gamma   90.00
#
_symmetry.space_group_name_H-M   'P 1'
#
loop_
_entity.id
_entity.type
_entity.pdbx_description
1 polymer ?
#
loop_
_entity_poly.entity_id
_entity_poly.type
_entity_poly.pdbx_seq_one_letter_code
_entity_poly.pdbx_strand_id
1 'polypeptide(L)'
;EKCHTNGGKLDGFGNHCGQFQTHTMESLSLLARVFKVLSEQRLCEPLMRNLAYRRAISSDCTTRNCSHLEYFLEEAKVVCGPQLVE
;
A
#
# COMPACT_ATOMS: atom_id res chain seq x y z
N GLU A 1 20.34 18.09 -3.82
CA GLU A 1 20.02 16.90 -4.64
C GLU A 1 18.79 17.17 -5.48
N LYS A 2 18.85 16.88 -6.78
CA LYS A 2 17.75 17.15 -7.74
C LYS A 2 17.23 15.79 -8.20
N CYS A 3 16.10 15.36 -7.64
CA CYS A 3 15.44 14.14 -8.09
C CYS A 3 14.97 14.35 -9.53
N HIS A 4 15.63 13.69 -10.48
CA HIS A 4 15.14 13.58 -11.85
C HIS A 4 13.87 12.74 -11.83
N THR A 5 12.71 13.41 -11.83
CA THR A 5 11.45 12.79 -12.23
C THR A 5 11.51 12.57 -13.72
N ASN A 6 12.23 11.53 -14.13
CA ASN A 6 11.99 10.96 -15.46
C ASN A 6 10.50 10.62 -15.48
N GLY A 7 9.75 11.19 -16.42
CA GLY A 7 8.36 10.83 -16.73
C GLY A 7 8.28 9.41 -17.30
N GLY A 8 8.92 8.46 -16.62
CA GLY A 8 8.93 7.05 -16.94
C GLY A 8 7.58 6.49 -16.56
N LYS A 9 6.75 6.30 -17.58
CA LYS A 9 5.68 5.29 -17.70
C LYS A 9 5.56 4.40 -16.44
N LEU A 10 4.65 4.78 -15.54
CA LEU A 10 4.36 4.08 -14.26
C LEU A 10 3.96 2.60 -14.48
N ASP A 11 3.66 2.24 -15.73
CA ASP A 11 3.26 0.92 -16.20
C ASP A 11 4.29 -0.19 -15.87
N GLY A 12 5.55 0.20 -15.60
CA GLY A 12 6.58 -0.75 -15.14
C GLY A 12 6.48 -1.13 -13.66
N PHE A 13 5.91 -0.27 -12.81
CA PHE A 13 5.84 -0.53 -11.37
C PHE A 13 4.99 -1.76 -11.06
N GLY A 14 3.87 -1.93 -11.76
CA GLY A 14 3.02 -3.12 -11.65
C GLY A 14 3.73 -4.42 -12.04
N ASN A 15 4.55 -4.39 -13.10
CA ASN A 15 5.32 -5.55 -13.54
C ASN A 15 6.51 -5.87 -12.64
N HIS A 16 7.20 -4.86 -12.11
CA HIS A 16 8.34 -5.05 -11.19
C HIS A 16 7.89 -5.45 -9.78
N CYS A 17 6.77 -4.92 -9.29
CA CYS A 17 6.16 -5.38 -8.04
C CYS A 17 5.36 -6.67 -8.19
N GLY A 18 4.96 -7.07 -9.40
CA GLY A 18 4.29 -8.34 -9.67
C GLY A 18 5.15 -9.56 -9.35
N GLN A 19 6.49 -9.41 -9.34
CA GLN A 19 7.44 -10.45 -8.94
C GLN A 19 7.79 -10.43 -7.43
N PHE A 20 7.21 -9.52 -6.66
CA PHE A 20 7.38 -9.47 -5.20
C PHE A 20 6.57 -10.62 -4.57
N GLN A 21 7.21 -11.80 -4.49
CA GLN A 21 6.62 -13.05 -4.00
C GLN A 21 6.40 -13.08 -2.48
N THR A 22 6.86 -12.07 -1.74
CA THR A 22 6.53 -11.90 -0.32
C THR A 22 5.12 -11.36 -0.18
N HIS A 23 4.14 -12.25 -0.36
CA HIS A 23 2.71 -12.03 -0.09
C HIS A 23 2.39 -12.07 1.41
N THR A 24 3.34 -11.75 2.29
CA THR A 24 3.02 -11.60 3.70
C THR A 24 2.28 -10.29 3.90
N MET A 25 1.21 -10.34 4.67
CA MET A 25 0.45 -9.16 5.07
C MET A 25 1.39 -8.05 5.58
N GLU A 26 2.42 -8.40 6.36
CA GLU A 26 3.41 -7.46 6.89
C GLU A 26 4.15 -6.67 5.79
N SER A 27 4.62 -7.34 4.75
CA SER A 27 5.36 -6.68 3.67
C SER A 27 4.45 -5.74 2.87
N LEU A 28 3.20 -6.15 2.66
CA LEU A 28 2.20 -5.34 1.97
C LEU A 28 1.72 -4.16 2.83
N SER A 29 1.60 -4.33 4.14
CA SER A 29 1.31 -3.24 5.08
C SER A 29 2.41 -2.19 5.12
N LEU A 30 3.68 -2.61 5.10
CA LEU A 30 4.82 -1.69 4.98
C LEU A 30 4.78 -0.92 3.66
N LEU A 31 4.49 -1.61 2.55
CA LEU A 31 4.35 -0.95 1.24
C LEU A 31 3.22 0.08 1.24
N ALA A 32 2.06 -0.25 1.82
CA ALA A 32 0.94 0.69 1.96
C ALA A 32 1.32 1.94 2.77
N ARG A 33 2.09 1.78 3.84
CA ARG A 33 2.64 2.89 4.65
C ARG A 33 3.63 3.76 3.88
N VAL A 34 4.44 3.18 2.99
CA VAL A 34 5.29 3.96 2.07
C VAL A 34 4.42 4.83 1.16
N PHE A 35 3.38 4.25 0.54
CA PHE A 35 2.46 5.02 -0.30
C PHE A 35 1.69 6.09 0.46
N LYS A 36 1.39 5.89 1.75
CA LYS A 36 0.84 6.94 2.62
C LYS A 36 1.77 8.15 2.64
N VAL A 37 3.04 7.96 3.01
CA VAL A 37 4.03 9.05 3.08
C VAL A 37 4.20 9.72 1.72
N LEU A 38 4.30 8.94 0.64
CA LEU A 38 4.43 9.49 -0.71
C LEU A 38 3.21 10.34 -1.10
N SER A 39 2.00 9.93 -0.74
CA SER A 39 0.78 10.70 -1.02
C SER A 39 0.70 11.99 -0.21
N GLU A 40 1.12 11.96 1.07
CA GLU A 40 1.19 13.14 1.94
C GLU A 40 2.17 14.18 1.39
N GLN A 41 3.26 13.71 0.77
CA GLN A 41 4.26 14.55 0.10
C GLN A 41 3.89 14.90 -1.36
N ARG A 42 2.69 14.53 -1.84
CA ARG A 42 2.22 14.76 -3.22
C ARG A 42 3.14 14.14 -4.29
N LEU A 43 3.84 13.06 -3.95
CA LEU A 43 4.71 12.29 -4.85
C LEU A 43 3.99 11.12 -5.51
N CYS A 44 2.80 10.74 -5.02
CA CYS A 44 1.93 9.79 -5.69
C CYS A 44 0.45 10.17 -5.48
N GLU A 45 -0.39 9.72 -6.42
CA GLU A 45 -1.84 9.91 -6.33
C GLU A 45 -2.44 9.18 -5.11
N PRO A 46 -3.43 9.77 -4.41
CA PRO A 46 -4.12 9.11 -3.30
C PRO A 46 -4.75 7.76 -3.68
N LEU A 47 -5.11 7.58 -4.95
CA LEU A 47 -5.64 6.31 -5.47
C LEU A 47 -4.61 5.18 -5.37
N MET A 48 -3.32 5.45 -5.62
CA MET A 48 -2.25 4.45 -5.54
C MET A 48 -2.06 3.96 -4.10
N ARG A 49 -2.15 4.89 -3.14
CA ARG A 49 -2.17 4.56 -1.71
C ARG A 49 -3.37 3.67 -1.36
N ASN A 50 -4.57 4.04 -1.78
CA ASN A 50 -5.78 3.26 -1.49
C ASN A 50 -5.67 1.82 -2.04
N LEU A 51 -5.12 1.67 -3.25
CA LEU A 51 -4.86 0.35 -3.86
C LEU A 51 -3.86 -0.48 -3.04
N ALA A 52 -2.80 0.15 -2.51
CA ALA A 52 -1.81 -0.53 -1.68
C ALA A 52 -2.42 -1.02 -0.36
N TYR A 53 -3.22 -0.20 0.33
CA TYR A 53 -3.95 -0.62 1.53
C TYR A 53 -4.94 -1.75 1.23
N ARG A 54 -5.75 -1.63 0.17
CA ARG A 54 -6.70 -2.68 -0.22
C ARG A 54 -5.99 -4.00 -0.51
N ARG A 55 -4.85 -3.96 -1.23
CA ARG A 55 -4.07 -5.18 -1.54
C ARG A 55 -3.47 -5.84 -0.30
N ALA A 56 -3.06 -5.06 0.70
CA ALA A 56 -2.60 -5.59 1.98
C ALA A 56 -3.74 -6.24 2.77
N ILE A 57 -4.93 -5.64 2.78
CA ILE A 57 -6.14 -6.19 3.43
C ILE A 57 -6.60 -7.48 2.76
N SER A 58 -6.65 -7.52 1.43
CA SER A 58 -7.05 -8.70 0.66
C SER A 58 -5.97 -9.77 0.58
N SER A 59 -4.77 -9.54 1.14
CA SER A 59 -3.72 -10.56 1.18
C SER A 59 -4.10 -11.65 2.17
N ASP A 60 -3.96 -12.90 1.74
CA ASP A 60 -4.43 -14.07 2.47
C ASP A 60 -3.81 -14.10 3.87
N CYS A 61 -4.66 -13.88 4.88
CA CYS A 61 -4.28 -13.70 6.29
C CYS A 61 -3.96 -15.04 6.97
N THR A 62 -3.30 -15.96 6.25
CA THR A 62 -2.93 -17.29 6.75
C THR A 62 -1.98 -17.22 7.96
N THR A 63 -1.37 -16.06 8.23
CA THR A 63 -0.44 -15.86 9.36
C THR A 63 -1.11 -15.18 10.56
N ARG A 64 -1.79 -16.00 11.38
CA ARG A 64 -1.76 -16.10 12.87
C ARG A 64 -1.88 -14.85 13.80
N ASN A 65 -1.88 -13.61 13.31
CA ASN A 65 -1.85 -12.40 14.16
C ASN A 65 -3.03 -11.45 13.85
N CYS A 66 -4.23 -11.82 14.32
CA CYS A 66 -5.46 -11.01 14.15
C CYS A 66 -5.33 -9.57 14.68
N SER A 67 -4.53 -9.34 15.73
CA SER A 67 -4.33 -8.00 16.31
C SER A 67 -3.62 -7.02 15.38
N HIS A 68 -2.68 -7.50 14.57
CA HIS A 68 -1.97 -6.64 13.62
C HIS A 68 -2.89 -6.25 12.44
N LEU A 69 -3.81 -7.15 12.05
CA LEU A 69 -4.84 -6.86 11.05
C LEU A 69 -5.82 -5.82 11.54
N GLU A 70 -6.32 -5.94 12.77
CA GLU A 70 -7.26 -4.98 13.33
C GLU A 70 -6.67 -3.56 13.40
N TYR A 71 -5.43 -3.43 13.88
CA TYR A 71 -4.73 -2.14 13.87
C TYR A 71 -4.57 -1.59 12.45
N PHE A 72 -4.21 -2.45 11.50
CA PHE A 72 -4.02 -2.03 10.11
C PHE A 72 -5.34 -1.62 9.43
N LEU A 73 -6.47 -2.24 9.77
CA LEU A 73 -7.79 -1.85 9.30
C LEU A 73 -8.20 -0.48 9.84
N GLU A 74 -7.94 -0.21 11.12
CA GLU A 74 -8.19 1.12 11.70
C GLU A 74 -7.30 2.19 11.04
N GLU A 75 -6.02 1.87 10.81
CA GLU A 75 -5.13 2.74 10.04
C GLU A 75 -5.68 3.01 8.63
N ALA A 76 -6.18 1.97 7.94
CA ALA A 76 -6.75 2.09 6.61
C ALA A 76 -8.00 2.98 6.58
N LYS A 77 -8.89 2.89 7.57
CA LYS A 77 -10.06 3.77 7.71
C LYS A 77 -9.66 5.23 7.85
N VAL A 78 -8.65 5.51 8.67
CA VAL A 78 -8.14 6.88 8.89
C VAL A 78 -7.49 7.43 7.62
N VAL A 79 -6.71 6.62 6.92
CA VAL A 79 -5.89 7.07 5.79
C VAL A 79 -6.70 7.14 4.49
N CYS A 80 -7.51 6.12 4.22
CA CYS A 80 -8.19 5.93 2.94
C CYS A 80 -9.70 6.23 2.98
N GLY A 81 -10.25 6.42 4.18
CA GLY A 81 -11.68 6.54 4.42
C GLY A 81 -12.32 5.18 4.76
N PRO A 82 -13.47 5.19 5.46
CA PRO A 82 -14.12 3.98 5.96
C PRO A 82 -14.57 3.02 4.83
N GLN A 83 -14.86 3.56 3.65
CA GLN A 83 -15.32 2.82 2.46
C GLN A 83 -14.29 1.84 1.89
N LEU A 84 -13.01 1.94 2.31
CA LEU A 84 -11.98 1.01 1.84
C LEU A 84 -12.07 -0.36 2.52
N VAL A 85 -12.69 -0.42 3.70
CA VAL A 85 -12.71 -1.59 4.60
C VAL A 85 -14.06 -2.33 4.56
N GLU A 86 -15.04 -1.83 3.82
CA GLU A 86 -16.31 -2.54 3.51
C GLU A 86 -16.14 -3.68 2.51
#